data_AF-A0A7V6E8B1-F1
#
_entry.id   AF-A0A7V6E8B1-F1
#
_cell.length_a   1.000
_cell.length_b   1.000
_cell.length_c   1.000
_cell.angle_alpha   90.00
_cell.angle_beta   90.00
_cell.angle_gamma   90.00
#
_symmetry.space_group_name_H-M   'P 1'
#
loop_
_entity.id
_entity.type
_entity.pdbx_description
1 polymer ?
#
loop_
_entity_poly.entity_id
_entity_poly.type
_entity_poly.pdbx_seq_one_letter_code
_entity_poly.pdbx_strand_id
1 'polypeptide(L)'
;MPKATLYVWAKAPKGLDGMGFASRLLAPDIGVVCTPGLALGEPLQDNSYPGKDYVRFALVPKTEDVKEAAIRIRRGFLGAR
;
A
#
# COMPACT_ATOMS: atom_id res chain seq x y z
N MET A 1 -9.24 -9.09 -10.82
CA MET A 1 -7.79 -9.33 -10.90
C MET A 1 -7.19 -8.35 -11.91
N PRO A 2 -6.04 -7.70 -11.63
CA PRO A 2 -5.40 -6.79 -12.59
C PRO A 2 -4.99 -7.55 -13.86
N LYS A 3 -5.13 -6.90 -15.03
CA LYS A 3 -4.95 -7.54 -16.36
C LYS A 3 -3.49 -7.71 -16.78
N ALA A 4 -2.56 -7.00 -16.15
CA ALA A 4 -1.11 -7.27 -16.22
C ALA A 4 -0.41 -6.59 -15.03
N THR A 5 0.74 -7.17 -14.65
CA THR A 5 1.84 -6.66 -13.80
C THR A 5 2.01 -7.36 -12.43
N LEU A 6 3.28 -7.51 -12.05
CA LEU A 6 3.82 -7.83 -10.71
C LEU A 6 3.48 -6.77 -9.65
N TYR A 7 2.60 -5.81 -9.94
CA TYR A 7 2.29 -4.69 -9.05
C TYR A 7 0.78 -4.52 -8.86
N VAL A 8 0.39 -4.21 -7.62
CA VAL A 8 -0.96 -3.75 -7.29
C VAL A 8 -0.89 -2.29 -6.87
N TRP A 9 -1.72 -1.47 -7.51
CA TRP A 9 -1.95 -0.08 -7.13
C TRP A 9 -3.17 -0.01 -6.20
N ALA A 10 -2.93 0.15 -4.91
CA ALA A 10 -3.96 0.10 -3.88
C ALA A 10 -4.20 1.50 -3.29
N LYS A 11 -5.47 1.89 -3.16
CA LYS A 11 -5.84 3.11 -2.45
C LYS A 11 -5.68 2.88 -0.94
N ALA A 12 -5.15 3.87 -0.24
CA ALA A 12 -5.08 3.90 1.22
C ALA A 12 -6.49 3.85 1.84
N PRO A 13 -6.65 3.24 3.02
CA PRO A 13 -7.94 3.22 3.71
C PRO A 13 -8.36 4.63 4.15
N LYS A 14 -9.66 4.81 4.40
CA LYS A 14 -10.21 6.10 4.83
C LYS A 14 -9.47 6.60 6.09
N GLY A 15 -9.06 7.87 6.07
CA GLY A 15 -8.35 8.52 7.18
C GLY A 15 -6.83 8.45 7.10
N LEU A 16 -6.27 7.77 6.09
CA LEU A 16 -4.84 7.77 5.79
C LEU A 16 -4.61 8.18 4.33
N ASP A 17 -3.53 8.91 4.08
CA ASP A 17 -2.95 9.05 2.75
C ASP A 17 -1.96 7.90 2.49
N GLY A 18 -1.36 7.85 1.28
CA GLY A 18 -0.45 6.79 0.89
C GLY A 18 0.79 6.68 1.77
N MET A 19 1.32 7.83 2.23
CA MET A 19 2.46 7.88 3.16
C MET A 19 2.08 7.31 4.52
N GLY A 20 1.00 7.80 5.12
CA GLY A 20 0.51 7.32 6.41
C GLY A 20 0.15 5.84 6.39
N PHE A 21 -0.43 5.35 5.28
CA PHE A 21 -0.69 3.93 5.11
C PHE A 21 0.60 3.12 5.04
N ALA A 22 1.56 3.52 4.19
CA ALA A 22 2.87 2.84 4.10
C ALA A 22 3.60 2.81 5.46
N SER A 23 3.57 3.90 6.22
CA SER A 23 4.16 3.97 7.57
C SER A 23 3.46 3.02 8.56
N ARG A 24 2.12 2.94 8.57
CA ARG A 24 1.39 2.02 9.46
C ARG A 24 1.73 0.55 9.18
N LEU A 25 1.98 0.20 7.93
CA LEU A 25 2.33 -1.17 7.52
C LEU A 25 3.70 -1.64 8.05
N LEU A 26 4.60 -0.70 8.38
CA LEU A 26 5.90 -1.01 8.96
C LEU A 26 5.84 -1.39 10.44
N ALA A 27 4.69 -1.19 11.10
CA ALA A 27 4.54 -1.55 12.50
C ALA A 27 4.87 -3.04 12.72
N PRO A 28 5.49 -3.42 13.86
CA PRO A 28 5.96 -4.79 14.09
C PRO A 28 4.88 -5.87 14.00
N ASP A 29 3.61 -5.52 14.28
CA ASP A 29 2.45 -6.42 14.18
C ASP A 29 2.02 -6.72 12.74
N ILE A 30 2.40 -5.87 11.77
CA ILE A 30 2.10 -6.05 10.35
C ILE A 30 3.35 -6.47 9.57
N GLY A 31 4.43 -5.69 9.68
CA GLY A 31 5.73 -5.99 9.07
C GLY A 31 5.69 -6.10 7.54
N VAL A 32 4.98 -5.19 6.86
CA VAL A 32 4.88 -5.17 5.39
C VAL A 32 5.45 -3.87 4.84
N VAL A 33 6.32 -3.99 3.82
CA VAL A 33 6.88 -2.84 3.10
C VAL A 33 6.15 -2.66 1.77
N CYS A 34 5.83 -1.41 1.43
CA CYS A 34 5.31 -1.03 0.12
C CYS A 34 5.86 0.35 -0.27
N THR A 35 5.66 0.75 -1.53
CA THR A 35 6.07 2.09 -1.99
C THR A 35 4.88 3.04 -1.94
N PRO A 36 4.93 4.15 -1.18
CA PRO A 36 3.89 5.17 -1.22
C PRO A 36 3.85 5.85 -2.58
N GLY A 37 2.65 6.18 -3.05
CA GLY A 37 2.45 6.70 -4.41
C GLY A 37 3.09 8.06 -4.65
N LEU A 38 3.24 8.88 -3.61
CA LEU A 38 3.99 10.14 -3.67
C LEU A 38 5.48 9.94 -4.02
N ALA A 39 6.06 8.77 -3.74
CA ALA A 39 7.45 8.47 -4.10
C ALA A 39 7.62 8.03 -5.56
N LEU A 40 6.53 7.94 -6.33
CA LEU A 40 6.52 7.40 -7.70
C LEU A 40 6.15 8.43 -8.77
N GLY A 41 5.92 9.68 -8.39
CA GLY A 41 5.60 10.75 -9.34
C GLY A 41 5.66 12.13 -8.71
N GLU A 42 5.81 13.12 -9.58
CA GLU A 42 5.80 14.54 -9.24
C GLU A 42 4.37 15.11 -9.25
N PRO A 43 4.14 16.28 -8.63
CA PRO A 43 2.88 16.99 -8.83
C PRO A 43 2.67 17.30 -10.32
N LEU A 44 1.41 17.27 -10.74
CA LEU A 44 1.02 17.79 -12.04
C LEU A 44 1.06 19.33 -12.05
N GLN A 45 0.92 19.93 -13.23
CA GLN A 45 0.94 21.39 -13.42
C GLN A 45 -0.12 22.13 -12.60
N ASP A 46 -1.21 21.46 -12.24
CA ASP A 46 -2.28 21.97 -11.39
C ASP A 46 -2.03 21.76 -9.88
N ASN A 47 -0.82 21.34 -9.50
CA ASN A 47 -0.40 20.94 -8.15
C ASN A 47 -1.13 19.71 -7.59
N SER A 48 -1.86 18.95 -8.41
CA SER A 48 -2.46 17.68 -7.98
C SER A 48 -1.43 16.56 -7.94
N TYR A 49 -1.63 15.61 -7.02
CA TYR A 49 -0.80 14.41 -6.87
C TYR A 49 -1.68 13.16 -7.01
N PRO A 50 -1.78 12.57 -8.21
CA PRO A 50 -2.64 11.40 -8.44
C PRO A 50 -2.31 10.19 -7.54
N GLY A 51 -1.05 10.09 -7.09
CA GLY A 51 -0.59 9.04 -6.18
C GLY A 51 -0.69 9.34 -4.69
N LYS A 52 -1.21 10.51 -4.28
CA LYS A 52 -1.23 10.96 -2.87
C LYS A 52 -1.83 9.92 -1.93
N ASP A 53 -2.97 9.35 -2.31
CA ASP A 53 -3.74 8.43 -1.48
C ASP A 53 -3.50 6.96 -1.86
N TYR A 54 -2.40 6.63 -2.53
CA TYR A 54 -2.15 5.29 -3.05
C TYR A 54 -0.80 4.72 -2.59
N VAL A 55 -0.69 3.40 -2.65
CA VAL A 55 0.54 2.64 -2.46
C VAL A 55 0.69 1.59 -3.56
N ARG A 56 1.93 1.20 -3.84
CA ARG A 56 2.26 0.10 -4.76
C ARG A 56 2.82 -1.09 -3.99
N PHE A 57 2.17 -2.24 -4.14
CA PHE A 57 2.68 -3.52 -3.67
C PHE A 57 3.30 -4.31 -4.80
N ALA A 58 4.48 -4.88 -4.58
CA ALA A 58 5.09 -5.85 -5.48
C ALA A 58 4.59 -7.26 -5.14
N LEU A 59 4.01 -7.95 -6.10
CA LEU A 59 3.61 -9.35 -6.03
C LEU A 59 4.71 -10.28 -6.59
N VAL A 60 5.97 -9.87 -6.42
CA VAL A 60 7.17 -10.61 -6.82
C VAL A 60 7.54 -11.75 -5.85
N PRO A 61 7.32 -11.63 -4.52
CA PRO A 61 7.56 -12.73 -3.58
C PRO A 61 6.68 -13.96 -3.89
N LYS A 62 6.94 -15.07 -3.19
CA LYS A 62 6.13 -16.29 -3.34
C LYS A 62 4.67 -16.01 -2.97
N THR A 63 3.77 -16.77 -3.59
CA THR A 63 2.32 -16.62 -3.37
C THR A 63 1.95 -16.76 -1.89
N GLU A 64 2.64 -17.62 -1.15
CA GLU A 64 2.44 -17.85 0.28
C GLU A 64 2.81 -16.61 1.10
N ASP A 65 3.93 -15.96 0.78
CA ASP A 65 4.39 -14.73 1.45
C ASP A 65 3.42 -13.58 1.17
N VAL A 66 2.92 -13.47 -0.07
CA VAL A 66 1.92 -12.48 -0.46
C VAL A 66 0.60 -12.68 0.29
N LYS A 67 0.14 -13.93 0.42
CA LYS A 67 -1.06 -14.28 1.19
C LYS A 67 -0.90 -13.93 2.67
N GLU A 68 0.25 -14.25 3.25
CA GLU A 68 0.55 -13.93 4.64
C GLU A 68 0.58 -12.41 4.86
N ALA A 69 1.24 -11.65 3.98
CA ALA A 69 1.22 -10.19 4.03
C ALA A 69 -0.21 -9.63 4.00
N ALA A 70 -1.07 -10.14 3.10
CA ALA A 70 -2.48 -9.72 3.04
C ALA A 70 -3.25 -10.04 4.32
N ILE A 71 -3.00 -11.18 4.96
CA ILE A 71 -3.60 -11.57 6.25
C ILE A 71 -3.14 -10.62 7.37
N ARG A 72 -1.85 -10.31 7.45
CA ARG A 72 -1.29 -9.39 8.46
C ARG A 72 -1.87 -7.99 8.32
N ILE A 73 -1.93 -7.47 7.09
CA ILE A 73 -2.58 -6.18 6.79
C ILE A 73 -4.03 -6.21 7.29
N ARG A 74 -4.79 -7.24 6.92
CA ARG A 74 -6.19 -7.35 7.34
C ARG A 74 -6.33 -7.36 8.87
N ARG A 75 -5.50 -8.12 9.59
CA ARG A 75 -5.53 -8.17 11.06
C ARG A 75 -5.19 -6.82 11.70
N GLY A 76 -4.13 -6.16 11.24
CA GLY A 76 -3.68 -4.87 11.78
C GLY A 76 -4.68 -3.72 11.62
N PHE A 77 -5.64 -3.84 10.69
CA PHE A 77 -6.70 -2.85 10.46
C PHE A 77 -8.08 -3.29 10.96
N LEU A 78 -8.33 -4.59 11.19
CA LEU A 78 -9.58 -5.08 11.78
C LEU A 78 -9.57 -5.07 13.31
N GLY A 79 -8.40 -5.21 13.94
CA GLY A 79 -8.25 -5.14 15.40
C GLY A 79 -8.16 -3.71 15.97
N ALA A 80 -8.25 -2.69 15.11
CA ALA A 80 -8.17 -1.27 15.49
C ALA A 80 -9.54 -0.56 15.49
N ARG A 81 -10.63 -1.33 15.60
CA ARG A 81 -11.99 -0.82 15.82
C ARG A 81 -12.42 -1.06 17.26
#